data_AF-A2DIE2-F1
#
_entry.id   AF-A2DIE2-F1
#
_cell.length_a   1.000
_cell.length_b   1.000
_cell.length_c   1.000
_cell.angle_alpha   90.00
_cell.angle_beta   90.00
_cell.angle_gamma   90.00
#
_symmetry.space_group_name_H-M   'P 1'
#
loop_
_entity.id
_entity.type
_entity.pdbx_description
1 polymer ?
#
loop_
_entity_poly.entity_id
_entity_poly.type
_entity_poly.pdbx_seq_one_letter_code
_entity_poly.pdbx_strand_id
1 'polypeptide(L)' 'MLNVMGASLKILNTEKQTPLHIACEMGNVEVVQLLLSLGVQTAAKDVNGMTAYDFAKRSEYQDILDILNEYDVNKINEVG' A
#
# COMPACT_ATOMS: atom_id res chain seq x y z
N MET A 1 -15.64 19.52 -9.83
CA MET A 1 -15.22 18.78 -8.63
C MET A 1 -15.04 17.32 -9.00
N LEU A 2 -13.84 16.94 -9.45
CA LEU A 2 -13.48 15.52 -9.69
C LEU A 2 -13.14 14.90 -8.33
N ASN A 3 -14.12 14.29 -7.67
CA ASN A 3 -13.92 13.45 -6.49
C ASN A 3 -13.30 12.07 -6.88
N VAL A 4 -12.23 12.10 -7.68
CA VAL A 4 -11.63 10.90 -8.28
C VAL A 4 -10.33 10.50 -7.56
N MET A 5 -9.81 11.32 -6.62
CA MET A 5 -8.58 11.06 -5.87
C MET A 5 -8.74 10.07 -4.69
N GLY A 6 -9.80 9.27 -4.70
CA GLY A 6 -10.01 8.12 -3.80
C GLY A 6 -10.46 6.87 -4.55
N ALA A 7 -10.51 6.92 -5.88
CA ALA A 7 -10.59 5.75 -6.74
C ALA A 7 -9.21 5.08 -6.70
N SER A 8 -8.90 4.37 -5.62
CA SER A 8 -8.81 2.93 -5.72
C SER A 8 -8.17 2.53 -7.06
N LEU A 9 -6.85 2.42 -7.10
CA LEU A 9 -6.17 1.73 -8.21
C LEU A 9 -6.45 0.22 -8.03
N LYS A 10 -7.73 -0.14 -8.22
CA LYS A 10 -8.60 -0.70 -7.16
C LYS A 10 -8.25 -2.12 -6.76
N ILE A 11 -8.14 -3.02 -7.70
CA ILE A 11 -8.00 -4.46 -7.49
C ILE A 11 -7.40 -4.98 -8.81
N LEU A 12 -6.26 -5.65 -8.76
CA LEU A 12 -5.55 -6.19 -9.93
C LEU A 12 -6.03 -7.58 -10.32
N ASN A 13 -6.73 -8.29 -9.43
CA ASN A 13 -7.08 -9.69 -9.66
C ASN A 13 -8.33 -10.13 -8.89
N THR A 14 -8.71 -11.39 -9.06
CA THR A 14 -9.84 -12.03 -8.38
C THR A 14 -9.71 -12.05 -6.85
N GLU A 15 -8.49 -11.81 -6.33
CA GLU A 15 -8.17 -11.79 -4.90
C GLU A 15 -8.27 -10.40 -4.27
N LYS A 16 -8.77 -9.40 -4.98
CA LYS A 16 -8.87 -8.03 -4.46
C LYS A 16 -7.52 -7.40 -4.08
N GLN A 17 -6.40 -7.93 -4.59
CA GLN A 17 -5.08 -7.38 -4.34
C GLN A 17 -4.90 -6.06 -5.09
N THR A 18 -4.35 -5.05 -4.43
CA THR A 18 -3.95 -3.78 -5.06
C THR A 18 -2.52 -3.89 -5.63
N PRO A 19 -2.07 -2.96 -6.48
CA PRO A 19 -0.65 -2.91 -6.90
C PRO A 19 0.33 -2.88 -5.73
N LEU A 20 -0.07 -2.29 -4.60
CA LEU A 20 0.76 -2.23 -3.41
C LEU A 20 0.91 -3.60 -2.73
N HIS A 21 -0.12 -4.46 -2.75
CA HIS A 21 -0.01 -5.84 -2.26
C HIS A 21 1.06 -6.60 -3.04
N ILE A 22 0.98 -6.53 -4.38
CA ILE A 22 1.93 -7.23 -5.26
C ILE A 22 3.34 -6.70 -5.06
N ALA A 23 3.53 -5.37 -4.97
CA ALA A 23 4.84 -4.78 -4.74
C ALA A 23 5.46 -5.22 -3.39
N CYS A 24 4.64 -5.30 -2.34
CA CYS A 24 5.05 -5.78 -1.03
C CYS A 24 5.33 -7.28 -1.00
N GLU A 25 4.55 -8.08 -1.75
CA GLU A 25 4.78 -9.51 -1.92
C GLU A 25 6.09 -9.79 -2.67
N MET A 26 6.41 -8.98 -3.68
CA MET A 26 7.63 -9.09 -4.48
C MET A 26 8.88 -8.53 -3.79
N GLY A 27 8.74 -7.80 -2.68
CA GLY A 27 9.87 -7.17 -2.00
C GLY A 27 10.49 -6.01 -2.77
N ASN A 28 9.74 -5.38 -3.70
CA ASN A 28 10.29 -4.34 -4.56
C ASN A 28 10.11 -2.94 -3.94
N VAL A 29 11.14 -2.49 -3.23
CA VAL A 29 11.17 -1.20 -2.53
C VAL A 29 10.90 -0.01 -3.46
N GLU A 30 11.50 0.01 -4.66
CA GLU A 30 11.36 1.12 -5.61
C GLU A 30 9.92 1.27 -6.09
N VAL A 31 9.26 0.14 -6.38
CA VAL A 31 7.85 0.12 -6.80
C VAL A 31 6.94 0.51 -5.64
N VAL A 32 7.24 0.08 -4.40
CA VAL A 32 6.51 0.51 -3.21
C VAL A 32 6.56 2.03 -3.06
N GLN A 33 7.75 2.63 -3.10
CA GLN A 33 7.91 4.09 -2.97
C GLN A 33 7.18 4.85 -4.09
N LEU A 34 7.27 4.37 -5.33
CA LEU A 34 6.55 4.96 -6.45
C LEU A 34 5.04 4.93 -6.21
N LEU A 35 4.48 3.79 -5.79
CA LEU A 35 3.05 3.65 -5.53
C LEU A 35 2.60 4.57 -4.38
N LEU A 36 3.38 4.68 -3.30
CA LEU A 36 3.08 5.57 -2.19
C LEU A 36 3.08 7.05 -2.62
N SER A 37 3.99 7.45 -3.52
CA SER A 37 4.04 8.81 -4.08
C SER A 37 2.77 9.18 -4.86
N LEU A 38 2.05 8.17 -5.39
CA LEU A 38 0.80 8.35 -6.13
C LEU A 38 -0.44 8.50 -5.22
N GLY A 39 -0.26 8.49 -3.90
CA GLY A 39 -1.38 8.64 -2.97
C GLY A 39 -2.25 7.39 -2.84
N VAL A 40 -1.69 6.20 -3.04
CA VAL A 40 -2.44 4.94 -2.91
C VAL A 40 -2.93 4.72 -1.49
N GLN A 41 -4.07 4.03 -1.36
CA GLN A 41 -4.58 3.60 -0.06
C GLN A 41 -3.78 2.38 0.43
N THR A 42 -3.01 2.54 1.51
CA THR A 42 -2.21 1.48 2.15
C THR A 42 -3.06 0.49 2.93
N ALA A 43 -4.19 0.94 3.49
CA ALA A 43 -5.10 0.16 4.32
C ALA A 43 -6.11 -0.73 3.54
N ALA A 44 -5.98 -0.85 2.22
CA ALA A 44 -6.86 -1.70 1.42
C ALA A 44 -6.64 -3.18 1.78
N LYS A 45 -7.73 -3.97 1.84
CA LYS A 45 -7.70 -5.40 2.16
C LYS A 45 -8.03 -6.27 0.96
N ASP A 46 -7.29 -7.36 0.80
CA ASP A 46 -7.55 -8.43 -0.16
C ASP A 46 -8.76 -9.29 0.26
N VAL A 47 -9.07 -10.37 -0.48
CA VAL A 47 -10.16 -11.32 -0.14
C VAL A 47 -9.96 -12.05 1.18
N ASN A 48 -8.70 -12.19 1.63
CA ASN A 48 -8.32 -12.83 2.88
C ASN A 48 -8.32 -11.84 4.06
N GLY A 49 -8.58 -10.55 3.80
CA GLY A 49 -8.52 -9.50 4.81
C GLY A 49 -7.11 -9.00 5.12
N MET A 50 -6.12 -9.38 4.32
CA MET A 50 -4.72 -8.96 4.43
C MET A 50 -4.51 -7.62 3.73
N THR A 51 -3.64 -6.79 4.29
CA THR A 51 -3.18 -5.52 3.73
C THR A 51 -1.82 -5.68 3.07
N ALA A 52 -1.37 -4.69 2.28
CA ALA A 52 -0.03 -4.72 1.70
C ALA A 52 1.09 -4.82 2.77
N TYR A 53 0.86 -4.22 3.94
CA TYR A 53 1.75 -4.35 5.10
C TYR A 53 1.84 -5.80 5.59
N ASP A 54 0.73 -6.53 5.63
CA ASP A 54 0.72 -7.94 6.05
C ASP A 54 1.51 -8.84 5.10
N PHE A 55 1.49 -8.55 3.79
CA PHE A 55 2.32 -9.25 2.80
C PHE A 55 3.81 -8.98 3.03
N ALA A 56 4.23 -7.72 3.18
CA ALA A 56 5.62 -7.38 3.49
C ALA A 56 6.07 -8.01 4.82
N LYS A 57 5.18 -8.08 5.82
CA LYS A 57 5.46 -8.64 7.14
C LYS A 57 5.66 -10.15 7.09
N ARG A 58 4.83 -10.88 6.33
CA ARG A 58 4.97 -12.32 6.14
C ARG A 58 6.27 -12.70 5.43
N SER A 59 6.76 -11.82 4.55
CA SER A 59 8.00 -12.00 3.81
C SER A 59 9.23 -11.39 4.50
N GLU A 60 9.06 -10.83 5.71
CA GLU A 60 10.14 -10.22 6.52
C GLU A 60 10.88 -9.06 5.81
N TYR A 61 10.20 -8.33 4.93
CA TYR A 61 10.78 -7.18 4.23
C TYR A 61 10.77 -5.92 5.09
N GLN A 62 11.70 -5.86 6.05
CA GLN A 62 11.78 -4.79 7.04
C GLN A 62 11.85 -3.39 6.41
N ASP A 63 12.67 -3.21 5.36
CA ASP A 63 12.78 -1.93 4.66
C ASP A 63 11.43 -1.41 4.13
N ILE A 64 10.59 -2.33 3.63
CA ILE A 64 9.25 -2.00 3.12
C ILE A 64 8.30 -1.67 4.27
N LEU A 65 8.39 -2.40 5.38
CA LEU A 65 7.58 -2.13 6.57
C LEU A 65 7.88 -0.74 7.14
N ASP A 66 9.15 -0.35 7.18
CA ASP A 66 9.59 0.96 7.66
C ASP A 66 9.06 2.08 6.75
N ILE A 67 9.17 1.90 5.42
CA ILE A 67 8.62 2.85 4.44
C ILE A 67 7.10 3.00 4.58
N LEU A 68 6.36 1.90 4.71
CA LEU A 68 4.90 1.93 4.87
C LEU A 68 4.49 2.62 6.17
N ASN A 69 5.18 2.32 7.28
CA ASN A 69 4.93 2.96 8.56
C ASN A 69 5.22 4.47 8.51
N GLU A 70 6.34 4.86 7.91
CA GLU A 70 6.71 6.26 7.76
C GLU A 70 5.67 7.01 6.91
N TYR A 71 5.18 6.40 5.84
CA TYR A 71 4.14 6.97 5.00
C TYR A 71 2.83 7.23 5.76
N ASP A 72 2.35 6.23 6.52
CA ASP A 72 1.13 6.37 7.34
C ASP A 72 1.32 7.42 8.47
N VAL A 73 2.51 7.48 9.10
CA VAL A 73 2.85 8.51 10.10
C VAL A 73 2.91 9.91 9.47
N ASN A 74 3.40 10.05 8.24
CA ASN A 74 3.42 11.34 7.57
C ASN A 74 2.01 11.80 7.17
N LYS A 75 1.12 10.88 6.75
CA LYS A 75 -0.29 11.17 6.46
C LYS A 75 -1.07 11.69 7.66
N ILE A 76 -0.80 11.18 8.88
CA ILE A 76 -1.46 11.69 10.11
C ILE A 76 -0.96 13.08 10.51
N ASN A 77 0.28 13.46 10.14
CA ASN A 77 0.86 14.75 10.49
C ASN A 77 0.46 15.89 9.53
N GLU A 78 0.00 15.57 8.31
CA GLU A 78 -0.51 16.55 7.36
C GLU A 78 -1.94 17.06 7.66
N VAL A 79 -2.62 16.48 8.65
CA VAL A 79 -3.97 16.92 9.11
C VAL A 79 -3.94 17.72 10.42
N GLY A 80 -2.77 18.22 10.83
CA GLY A 80 -2.58 19.12 11.98
C GLY A 80 -2.61 20.60 11.63
#